data_AF-A0A1C6GXK7-F1
#
_entry.id   AF-A0A1C6GXK7-F1
#
_cell.length_a   1.000
_cell.length_b   1.000
_cell.length_c   1.000
_cell.angle_alpha   90.00
_cell.angle_beta   90.00
_cell.angle_gamma   90.00
#
_symmetry.space_group_name_H-M   'P 1'
#
loop_
_entity.id
_entity.type
_entity.pdbx_description
1 polymer ?
#
loop_
_entity_poly.entity_id
_entity_poly.type
_entity_poly.pdbx_seq_one_letter_code
_entity_poly.pdbx_strand_id
1 'polypeptide(L)'
;MNILDVCIVDIVSEEHLNRTVKVTMDVDCWGDKGRVTGGFLKADWEKYKHDKKYTEGRLLSDAGVSYFENLSDDEWYEKKFSVKLANFSDKEILEEVKRRSKNLKFRTKLLGQLLDEERQKEWLQ
;
A
#
# COMPACT_ATOMS: atom_id res chain seq x y z
N MET A 1 22.53 3.15 6.74
CA MET A 1 21.82 3.93 5.72
C MET A 1 21.96 3.16 4.42
N ASN A 2 20.86 2.72 3.80
CA ASN A 2 20.98 2.05 2.50
C ASN A 2 21.34 3.07 1.43
N ILE A 3 22.02 2.64 0.35
CA ILE A 3 22.48 3.55 -0.70
C ILE A 3 21.34 4.36 -1.36
N LEU A 4 20.12 3.84 -1.26
CA LEU A 4 18.91 4.38 -1.85
C LEU A 4 18.01 5.11 -0.83
N ASP A 5 18.43 5.26 0.42
CA ASP A 5 17.64 5.99 1.42
C ASP A 5 17.82 7.50 1.23
N VAL A 6 16.72 8.22 1.12
CA VAL A 6 16.63 9.68 1.10
C VAL A 6 16.13 10.15 2.47
N CYS A 7 16.90 11.03 3.12
CA CYS A 7 16.53 11.57 4.43
C CYS A 7 15.58 12.76 4.26
N ILE A 8 14.50 12.78 5.03
CA ILE A 8 13.57 13.91 5.11
C ILE A 8 14.09 14.84 6.19
N VAL A 9 14.52 16.04 5.79
CA VAL A 9 14.99 17.08 6.71
C VAL A 9 13.81 17.85 7.27
N ASP A 10 12.91 18.29 6.39
CA ASP A 10 11.70 19.04 6.77
C ASP A 10 10.54 18.76 5.79
N ILE A 11 9.31 18.85 6.28
CA ILE A 11 8.09 18.69 5.48
C ILE A 11 7.46 20.07 5.32
N VAL A 12 7.58 20.62 4.11
CA VAL A 12 7.15 21.99 3.80
C VAL A 12 5.63 22.07 3.62
N SER A 13 5.03 21.06 2.98
CA SER A 13 3.58 21.00 2.76
C SER A 13 3.09 19.58 2.55
N GLU A 14 1.86 19.31 2.99
CA GLU A 14 1.14 18.06 2.73
C GLU A 14 -0.25 18.36 2.16
N GLU A 15 -0.63 17.67 1.09
CA GLU A 15 -1.98 17.63 0.55
C GLU A 15 -2.47 16.17 0.53
N HIS A 16 -3.47 15.89 1.36
CA HIS A 16 -4.02 14.54 1.51
C HIS A 16 -5.14 14.31 0.47
N LEU A 17 -4.89 13.44 -0.52
CA LEU A 17 -5.86 13.07 -1.56
C LEU A 17 -6.69 11.86 -1.13
N ASN A 18 -7.25 11.05 -2.03
CA ASN A 18 -7.99 9.86 -1.60
C ASN A 18 -7.03 8.74 -1.16
N ARG A 19 -6.06 8.38 -2.01
CA ARG A 19 -5.16 7.22 -1.83
C ARG A 19 -3.71 7.61 -1.59
N THR A 20 -3.34 8.83 -1.98
CA THR A 20 -2.00 9.37 -1.90
C THR A 20 -1.94 10.62 -1.03
N VAL A 21 -0.73 11.01 -0.66
CA VAL A 21 -0.40 12.32 -0.08
C VAL A 21 0.61 12.97 -1.01
N LYS A 22 0.28 14.16 -1.53
CA LYS A 22 1.24 15.01 -2.24
C LYS A 22 2.02 15.81 -1.21
N VAL A 23 3.33 15.88 -1.39
CA VAL A 23 4.22 16.51 -0.44
C VAL A 23 5.25 17.36 -1.14
N THR A 24 5.63 18.45 -0.47
CA THR A 24 6.87 19.18 -0.74
C THR A 24 7.72 19.07 0.51
N MET A 25 8.98 18.68 0.34
CA MET A 25 9.88 18.43 1.46
C MET A 25 11.31 18.80 1.11
N ASP A 26 12.06 19.21 2.13
CA ASP A 26 13.50 19.36 2.05
C ASP A 26 14.14 18.02 2.41
N VAL A 27 15.03 17.56 1.54
CA VAL A 27 15.69 16.26 1.64
C VAL A 27 17.20 16.40 1.66
N ASP A 28 17.86 15.40 2.23
CA ASP A 28 19.31 15.21 2.19
C ASP A 28 19.59 13.81 1.66
N CYS A 29 20.28 13.75 0.52
CA CYS A 29 20.73 12.52 -0.11
C CYS A 29 22.26 12.59 -0.20
N TRP A 30 22.95 11.93 0.74
CA TRP A 30 24.42 11.82 0.72
C TRP A 30 25.16 13.17 0.84
N GLY A 31 24.55 14.14 1.52
CA GLY A 31 25.06 15.50 1.65
C GLY A 31 24.60 16.45 0.54
N ASP A 32 23.89 15.94 -0.48
CA ASP A 32 23.20 16.77 -1.46
C ASP A 32 21.81 17.14 -0.93
N LYS A 33 21.63 18.42 -0.62
CA LYS A 33 20.40 18.96 -0.05
C LYS A 33 19.57 19.61 -1.13
N GLY A 34 18.30 19.24 -1.19
CA GLY A 34 17.38 19.75 -2.19
C GLY A 34 15.95 19.79 -1.68
N ARG A 35 15.13 20.55 -2.40
CA ARG A 35 13.68 20.52 -2.23
C ARG A 35 13.07 19.64 -3.31
N VAL A 36 12.22 18.70 -2.91
CA VAL A 36 11.52 17.80 -3.83
C VAL A 36 10.02 17.89 -3.63
N THR A 37 9.29 17.71 -4.72
CA THR A 37 7.83 17.61 -4.74
C THR A 37 7.43 16.29 -5.42
N GLY A 38 6.47 15.61 -4.85
CA GLY A 38 5.93 14.36 -5.39
C GLY A 38 4.83 13.81 -4.50
N GLY A 39 4.58 12.51 -4.56
CA GLY A 39 3.59 11.89 -3.69
C GLY A 39 3.99 10.52 -3.14
N PHE A 40 3.25 10.08 -2.13
CA PHE A 40 3.35 8.75 -1.55
C PHE A 40 1.98 8.12 -1.41
N LEU A 41 1.92 6.79 -1.35
CA LEU A 41 0.72 6.11 -0.90
C LEU A 41 0.46 6.45 0.58
N LYS A 42 -0.78 6.76 0.94
CA LYS A 42 -1.16 7.12 2.32
C LYS A 42 -0.74 6.08 3.36
N ALA A 43 -0.86 4.80 3.00
CA ALA A 43 -0.54 3.69 3.89
C ALA A 43 0.92 3.69 4.35
N ASP A 44 1.84 4.20 3.52
CA ASP A 44 3.26 4.23 3.83
C ASP A 44 3.72 5.58 4.38
N TRP A 45 2.97 6.66 4.14
CA TRP A 45 3.41 8.02 4.43
C TRP A 45 3.73 8.25 5.91
N GLU A 46 2.85 7.79 6.82
CA GLU A 46 3.07 7.96 8.27
C GLU A 46 4.36 7.27 8.74
N LYS A 47 4.71 6.13 8.14
CA LYS A 47 5.96 5.45 8.43
C LYS A 47 7.16 6.28 7.96
N TYR A 48 7.12 6.83 6.75
CA TYR A 48 8.23 7.64 6.23
C TYR A 48 8.43 8.92 7.05
N LYS A 49 7.35 9.56 7.52
CA LYS A 49 7.42 10.69 8.44
C LYS A 49 8.08 10.32 9.76
N HIS A 50 7.64 9.22 10.37
CA HIS A 50 8.20 8.75 11.63
C HIS A 50 9.70 8.42 11.50
N ASP A 51 10.06 7.68 10.45
CA ASP A 51 11.44 7.24 10.21
C ASP A 51 12.33 8.36 9.66
N LYS A 52 11.73 9.51 9.28
CA LYS A 52 12.35 10.65 8.60
C LYS A 52 13.18 10.26 7.38
N LYS A 53 12.72 9.24 6.65
CA LYS A 53 13.39 8.75 5.44
C LYS A 53 12.46 7.88 4.60
N TYR A 54 12.78 7.77 3.33
CA TYR A 54 12.15 6.85 2.38
C TYR A 54 13.20 6.32 1.39
N THR A 55 12.89 5.22 0.70
CA THR A 55 13.75 4.74 -0.40
C THR A 55 13.41 5.51 -1.67
N GLU A 56 14.40 6.00 -2.41
CA GLU A 56 14.25 6.90 -3.58
C GLU A 56 13.11 6.50 -4.54
N GLY A 57 12.99 5.21 -4.89
CA GLY A 57 11.94 4.68 -5.77
C GLY A 57 10.52 4.65 -5.19
N ARG A 58 10.31 5.16 -3.97
CA ARG A 58 8.99 5.27 -3.32
C ARG A 58 8.30 6.59 -3.59
N LEU A 59 9.04 7.63 -4.00
CA LEU A 59 8.46 8.91 -4.38
C LEU A 59 7.77 8.78 -5.73
N LEU A 60 6.46 9.05 -5.76
CA LEU A 60 5.65 9.06 -6.97
C LEU A 60 5.79 10.42 -7.67
N SER A 61 5.94 10.37 -8.99
CA SER A 61 5.75 11.56 -9.84
C SER A 61 4.27 11.96 -9.88
N ASP A 62 3.98 13.16 -10.41
CA ASP A 62 2.59 13.61 -10.61
C ASP A 62 1.76 12.63 -11.46
N ALA A 63 2.37 12.01 -12.47
CA ALA A 63 1.73 10.96 -13.28
C ALA A 63 1.43 9.71 -12.43
N GLY A 64 2.33 9.33 -11.53
CA GLY A 64 2.12 8.23 -10.59
C GLY A 64 1.00 8.53 -9.59
N VAL A 65 0.96 9.75 -9.05
CA VAL A 65 -0.13 10.21 -8.18
C VAL A 65 -1.46 10.16 -8.93
N SER A 66 -1.52 10.77 -10.11
CA SER A 66 -2.72 10.76 -10.96
C SER A 66 -3.18 9.35 -11.30
N TYR A 67 -2.25 8.45 -11.60
CA TYR A 67 -2.56 7.05 -11.85
C TYR A 67 -3.29 6.40 -10.68
N PHE A 68 -2.75 6.50 -9.46
CA PHE A 68 -3.37 5.87 -8.29
C PHE A 68 -4.68 6.52 -7.87
N GLU A 69 -4.83 7.84 -7.99
CA GLU A 69 -6.09 8.52 -7.67
C GLU A 69 -7.21 8.16 -8.65
N ASN A 70 -6.89 7.89 -9.92
CA ASN A 70 -7.88 7.58 -10.96
C ASN A 70 -8.27 6.10 -11.08
N LEU A 71 -7.64 5.18 -10.32
CA LEU A 71 -8.08 3.77 -10.33
C LEU A 71 -9.53 3.66 -9.83
N SER A 72 -10.29 2.69 -10.33
CA SER A 72 -11.51 2.28 -9.63
C SER A 72 -11.15 1.70 -8.25
N ASP A 73 -12.10 1.70 -7.31
CA ASP A 73 -11.86 1.08 -6.01
C ASP A 73 -11.47 -0.39 -6.17
N ASP A 74 -12.15 -1.14 -7.05
CA ASP A 74 -11.83 -2.54 -7.29
C ASP A 74 -10.38 -2.75 -7.78
N GLU A 75 -9.90 -1.93 -8.72
CA GLU A 75 -8.50 -2.00 -9.20
C GLU A 75 -7.50 -1.59 -8.12
N TRP A 76 -7.83 -0.57 -7.34
CA TRP A 76 -7.01 -0.15 -6.21
C TRP A 76 -6.88 -1.28 -5.18
N TYR A 77 -8.00 -1.91 -4.79
CA TYR A 77 -8.00 -3.04 -3.87
C TYR A 77 -7.21 -4.22 -4.45
N GLU A 78 -7.37 -4.56 -5.73
CA GLU A 78 -6.57 -5.62 -6.37
C GLU A 78 -5.06 -5.32 -6.32
N LYS A 79 -4.66 -4.09 -6.62
CA LYS A 79 -3.25 -3.67 -6.58
C LYS A 79 -2.70 -3.57 -5.17
N LYS A 80 -3.47 -3.10 -4.20
CA LYS A 80 -3.06 -3.04 -2.79
C LYS A 80 -2.80 -4.46 -2.29
N PHE A 81 -3.76 -5.37 -2.48
CA PHE A 81 -3.74 -6.72 -1.89
C PHE A 81 -2.91 -7.76 -2.66
N SER A 82 -2.47 -7.48 -3.89
CA SER A 82 -1.54 -8.36 -4.63
C SER A 82 -0.09 -8.27 -4.13
N VAL A 83 0.27 -7.23 -3.36
CA VAL A 83 1.68 -6.93 -3.03
C VAL A 83 2.18 -7.63 -1.76
N LYS A 84 1.31 -8.09 -0.85
CA LYS A 84 1.51 -9.12 0.21
C LYS A 84 0.47 -8.94 1.33
N LEU A 85 -0.36 -9.96 1.55
CA LEU A 85 -1.34 -10.00 2.67
C LEU A 85 -0.71 -9.77 4.06
N ALA A 86 0.59 -10.07 4.22
CA ALA A 86 1.32 -9.93 5.48
C ALA A 86 1.46 -8.48 5.98
N ASN A 87 1.22 -7.47 5.13
CA ASN A 87 1.34 -6.06 5.50
C ASN A 87 -0.01 -5.43 5.91
N PHE A 88 -1.07 -6.23 6.01
CA PHE A 88 -2.42 -5.75 6.28
C PHE A 88 -2.81 -6.05 7.73
N SER A 89 -3.51 -5.10 8.34
CA SER A 89 -4.20 -5.35 9.61
C SER A 89 -5.35 -6.34 9.42
N ASP A 90 -5.73 -7.04 10.48
CA ASP A 90 -6.88 -7.96 10.47
C ASP A 90 -8.18 -7.27 9.99
N LYS A 91 -8.32 -5.98 10.30
CA LYS A 91 -9.45 -5.17 9.83
C LYS A 91 -9.44 -5.02 8.30
N GLU A 92 -8.30 -4.69 7.71
CA GLU A 92 -8.17 -4.54 6.26
C GLU A 92 -8.34 -5.88 5.54
N ILE A 93 -7.82 -6.97 6.11
CA ILE A 93 -8.05 -8.32 5.60
C ILE A 93 -9.54 -8.65 5.62
N LEU A 94 -10.24 -8.38 6.73
CA LEU A 94 -11.67 -8.65 6.86
C LEU A 94 -12.49 -7.82 5.87
N GLU A 95 -12.14 -6.55 5.66
CA GLU A 95 -12.78 -5.68 4.68
C GLU A 95 -12.61 -6.22 3.25
N GLU A 96 -11.42 -6.69 2.90
CA GLU A 96 -11.16 -7.29 1.58
C GLU A 96 -11.87 -8.63 1.39
N VAL A 97 -11.90 -9.48 2.41
CA VAL A 97 -12.69 -10.73 2.38
C VAL A 97 -14.17 -10.42 2.19
N LYS A 98 -14.71 -9.42 2.89
CA LYS A 98 -16.11 -8.96 2.72
C LYS A 98 -16.37 -8.37 1.33
N ARG A 99 -15.40 -7.69 0.73
CA ARG A 99 -15.51 -7.16 -0.63
C ARG A 99 -15.50 -8.30 -1.65
N ARG A 100 -14.49 -9.18 -1.61
CA ARG A 100 -14.36 -10.33 -2.50
C ARG A 100 -15.47 -11.33 -2.35
N SER A 101 -16.03 -11.48 -1.15
CA SER A 101 -17.21 -12.32 -0.94
C SER A 101 -18.42 -11.78 -1.70
N LYS A 102 -18.46 -10.55 -2.24
CA LYS A 102 -19.54 -10.14 -3.15
C LYS A 102 -19.36 -10.72 -4.57
N ASN A 103 -18.17 -11.22 -4.91
CA ASN A 103 -17.86 -11.82 -6.19
C ASN A 103 -18.18 -13.33 -6.19
N LEU A 104 -19.05 -13.76 -7.10
CA LEU A 104 -19.50 -15.14 -7.22
C LEU A 104 -18.34 -16.14 -7.43
N LYS A 105 -17.38 -15.80 -8.28
CA LYS A 105 -16.22 -16.68 -8.56
C LYS A 105 -15.36 -16.90 -7.32
N PHE A 106 -15.20 -15.86 -6.50
CA PHE A 106 -14.47 -15.96 -5.25
C PHE A 106 -15.21 -16.82 -4.23
N ARG A 107 -16.54 -16.64 -4.08
CA ARG A 107 -17.38 -17.47 -3.21
C ARG A 107 -17.24 -18.96 -3.53
N THR A 108 -17.39 -19.33 -4.81
CA THR A 108 -17.34 -20.73 -5.25
C THR A 108 -15.97 -21.35 -4.98
N LYS A 109 -14.89 -20.59 -5.21
CA LYS A 109 -13.53 -21.06 -4.92
C LYS A 109 -13.29 -21.26 -3.41
N LEU A 110 -13.72 -20.32 -2.58
CA LEU A 110 -13.56 -20.39 -1.13
C LEU A 110 -14.35 -21.58 -0.54
N LEU A 111 -15.58 -21.79 -0.98
CA LEU A 111 -16.40 -22.94 -0.58
C LEU A 111 -15.73 -24.27 -0.94
N GLY A 112 -15.17 -24.39 -2.15
CA GLY A 112 -14.43 -25.59 -2.56
C GLY A 112 -13.24 -25.89 -1.63
N GLN A 113 -12.47 -24.87 -1.26
CA GLN A 113 -11.32 -25.02 -0.36
C GLN A 113 -11.74 -25.43 1.06
N LEU A 114 -12.81 -24.86 1.60
CA LEU A 114 -13.33 -25.21 2.92
C LEU A 114 -13.84 -26.65 2.97
N LEU A 115 -14.54 -27.09 1.93
CA LEU A 115 -15.01 -28.48 1.80
C LEU A 115 -13.84 -29.46 1.70
N ASP A 116 -12.79 -29.12 0.96
CA ASP A 116 -11.58 -29.95 0.86
C ASP A 116 -10.84 -30.05 2.22
N GLU A 117 -10.78 -28.97 3.00
CA GLU A 117 -10.19 -28.98 4.35
C GLU A 117 -10.99 -29.80 5.36
N GLU A 118 -12.33 -29.70 5.36
CA GLU A 118 -13.18 -30.55 6.20
C GLU A 118 -13.00 -32.02 5.84
N ARG A 119 -12.97 -32.32 4.54
CA ARG A 119 -12.75 -33.68 4.05
C ARG A 119 -11.38 -34.22 4.42
N GLN A 120 -10.33 -33.40 4.46
CA GLN A 120 -9.01 -33.83 4.94
C GLN A 120 -8.98 -34.12 6.46
N LYS A 121 -9.76 -33.39 7.27
CA LYS A 121 -9.86 -33.63 8.71
C LYS A 121 -10.57 -34.92 9.05
N GLU A 122 -11.60 -35.30 8.27
CA GLU A 122 -12.31 -36.57 8.43
C GLU A 122 -11.44 -37.80 8.12
N TRP A 123 -10.43 -37.67 7.24
CA TRP A 123 -9.52 -38.77 6.89
C TRP A 123 -8.36 -38.96 7.87
N LEU A 124 -8.15 -38.01 8.78
CA LEU A 124 -7.08 -38.02 9.79
C LEU A 124 -7.60 -38.41 11.20
N GLN A 125 -8.90 -38.72 11.33
CA GLN A 125 -9.52 -39.33 12.51
C GLN A 125 -9.69 -40.84 12.32
#